data_AF-A0A536PMI0-F1
#
_entry.id   AF-A0A536PMI0-F1
#
_cell.length_a   1.000
_cell.length_b   1.000
_cell.length_c   1.000
_cell.angle_alpha   90.00
_cell.angle_beta   90.00
_cell.angle_gamma   90.00
#
_symmetry.space_group_name_H-M   'P 1'
#
loop_
_entity.id
_entity.type
_entity.pdbx_description
1 polymer ?
#
loop_
_entity_poly.entity_id
_entity_poly.type
_entity_poly.pdbx_seq_one_letter_code
_entity_poly.pdbx_strand_id
1 'polypeptide(L)' 'MRFTPRESEIVRLIASDYSDKEVARALGISGHTLRTHLSRLYRRHGVHSRAAAVAVWLLSGRLPEG' A
#
# COMPACT_ATOMS: atom_id res chain seq x y z
N MET A 1 -9.59 12.77 -0.54
CA MET A 1 -8.76 11.88 0.32
C MET A 1 -7.42 11.63 -0.37
N ARG A 2 -6.29 11.80 0.32
CA ARG A 2 -4.93 11.65 -0.25
C ARG A 2 -4.16 10.56 0.51
N PHE A 3 -3.47 9.69 -0.23
CA PHE A 3 -2.48 8.77 0.35
C PHE A 3 -1.32 9.55 0.98
N THR A 4 -0.92 9.17 2.20
CA THR A 4 0.32 9.64 2.84
C THR A 4 1.56 9.14 2.10
N PRO A 5 2.75 9.70 2.37
CA PRO A 5 4.00 9.17 1.85
C PRO A 5 4.16 7.68 2.15
N ARG A 6 3.92 7.25 3.40
CA ARG A 6 4.08 5.84 3.80
C ARG A 6 3.06 4.91 3.15
N GLU A 7 1.79 5.32 3.08
CA GLU A 7 0.76 4.54 2.37
C GLU A 7 1.08 4.44 0.86
N SER A 8 1.65 5.51 0.27
CA SER A 8 2.07 5.51 -1.14
C SER A 8 3.26 4.59 -1.37
N GLU A 9 4.26 4.56 -0.48
CA GLU A 9 5.36 3.58 -0.54
C GLU A 9 4.85 2.14 -0.52
N ILE A 10 3.97 1.83 0.43
CA ILE A 10 3.39 0.49 0.58
C ILE A 10 2.62 0.07 -0.67
N VAL A 11 1.72 0.92 -1.16
CA VAL A 11 0.88 0.56 -2.32
C VAL A 11 1.68 0.49 -3.61
N ARG A 12 2.72 1.31 -3.78
CA ARG A 12 3.65 1.18 -4.92
C ARG A 12 4.29 -0.20 -4.97
N LEU A 13 4.87 -0.65 -3.85
CA LEU A 13 5.50 -1.97 -3.79
C LEU A 13 4.49 -3.10 -4.04
N ILE A 14 3.28 -2.98 -3.49
CA ILE A 14 2.18 -3.93 -3.74
C ILE A 14 1.78 -3.97 -5.22
N ALA A 15 1.73 -2.81 -5.87
CA ALA A 15 1.43 -2.68 -7.30
C ALA A 15 2.54 -3.29 -8.17
N SER A 16 3.79 -3.25 -7.71
CA SER A 16 4.94 -3.95 -8.31
C SER A 16 5.00 -5.44 -7.97
N ASP A 17 3.89 -6.03 -7.51
CA ASP A 17 3.73 -7.45 -7.16
C ASP A 17 4.53 -7.96 -5.94
N TYR A 18 5.00 -7.06 -5.08
CA TYR A 18 5.71 -7.49 -3.87
C TYR A 18 4.74 -8.17 -2.88
N SER A 19 5.21 -9.25 -2.26
CA SER A 19 4.54 -9.88 -1.12
C SER A 19 4.67 -9.04 0.15
N ASP A 20 3.79 -9.24 1.14
CA ASP A 20 3.85 -8.52 2.42
C ASP A 20 5.24 -8.65 3.10
N LYS A 21 5.89 -9.81 2.96
CA LYS A 21 7.24 -10.04 3.50
C LYS A 21 8.29 -9.18 2.80
N GLU A 22 8.20 -9.06 1.48
CA GLU A 22 9.13 -8.26 0.68
C GLU A 22 8.89 -6.77 0.89
N VAL A 23 7.64 -6.32 0.98
CA VAL A 23 7.28 -4.94 1.33
C VAL A 23 7.84 -4.58 2.71
N ALA A 24 7.63 -5.44 3.72
CA ALA A 24 8.13 -5.20 5.07
C ALA A 24 9.66 -5.08 5.08
N ARG A 25 10.35 -5.98 4.36
CA ARG A 25 11.81 -5.95 4.20
C ARG A 25 12.29 -4.67 3.50
N ALA A 26 11.67 -4.30 2.38
CA ALA A 26 12.03 -3.10 1.61
C ALA A 26 11.87 -1.81 2.42
N LEU A 27 10.90 -1.79 3.34
CA LEU A 27 10.61 -0.62 4.18
C LEU A 27 11.31 -0.66 5.55
N GLY A 28 12.12 -1.68 5.83
CA GLY A 28 12.84 -1.84 7.09
C GLY A 28 11.94 -2.02 8.32
N ILE A 29 10.76 -2.63 8.16
CA ILE A 29 9.77 -2.82 9.24
C ILE A 29 9.40 -4.30 9.42
N SER A 30 8.77 -4.60 10.57
CA SER A 30 8.21 -5.93 10.80
C SER A 30 6.96 -6.17 9.95
N GLY A 31 6.64 -7.44 9.68
CA GLY A 31 5.37 -7.82 9.03
C GLY A 31 4.13 -7.41 9.84
N HIS A 32 4.22 -7.40 11.17
CA HIS A 32 3.14 -6.91 12.04
C HIS A 32 2.90 -5.40 11.87
N THR A 33 3.99 -4.62 11.81
CA THR A 33 3.94 -3.18 11.52
C THR A 33 3.33 -2.92 10.15
N LEU A 34 3.74 -3.69 9.12
CA LEU A 34 3.14 -3.59 7.79
C LEU A 34 1.64 -3.88 7.82
N ARG A 35 1.21 -4.96 8.49
CA ARG A 35 -0.22 -5.30 8.61
C ARG A 35 -1.03 -4.18 9.25
N THR A 36 -0.44 -3.49 10.23
CA THR A 36 -1.05 -2.31 10.88
C THR A 36 -1.20 -1.15 9.89
N HIS A 37 -0.17 -0.88 9.07
CA HIS A 37 -0.28 0.12 8.01
C HIS A 37 -1.35 -0.25 6.98
N LEU A 38 -1.41 -1.51 6.54
CA LEU A 38 -2.42 -1.99 5.59
C LEU A 38 -3.84 -1.87 6.15
N SER A 39 -4.06 -2.26 7.40
CA SER A 39 -5.37 -2.13 8.04
C SER A 39 -5.84 -0.67 8.09
N ARG A 40 -4.94 0.26 8.46
CA ARG A 40 -5.24 1.70 8.48
C ARG A 40 -5.49 2.25 7.08
N LEU A 41 -4.68 1.85 6.10
CA LEU A 41 -4.84 2.21 4.70
C LEU A 41 -6.19 1.76 4.18
N TYR A 42 -6.52 0.48 4.36
CA TYR A 42 -7.78 -0.11 3.92
C TYR A 42 -8.99 0.59 4.52
N ARG A 43 -8.99 0.77 5.85
CA ARG A 43 -10.06 1.49 6.54
C ARG A 43 -10.20 2.93 6.08
N ARG A 44 -9.08 3.63 5.86
CA ARG A 44 -9.09 5.03 5.44
C ARG A 44 -9.61 5.20 4.01
N HIS A 45 -9.28 4.27 3.12
CA HIS A 45 -9.68 4.35 1.71
C HIS A 45 -11.00 3.61 1.42
N GLY A 46 -11.63 3.00 2.43
CA GLY A 46 -12.88 2.26 2.27
C GLY A 46 -12.74 1.01 1.40
N VAL A 47 -11.56 0.38 1.42
CA VAL A 47 -11.25 -0.81 0.61
C VAL A 47 -11.01 -2.01 1.51
N HIS A 48 -11.19 -3.21 0.95
CA HIS A 48 -11.11 -4.47 1.71
C HIS A 48 -10.10 -5.47 1.14
N SER A 49 -9.33 -5.09 0.12
CA SER A 49 -8.35 -5.98 -0.52
C SER A 49 -7.12 -5.21 -1.04
N ARG A 50 -6.02 -5.94 -1.24
CA ARG A 50 -4.79 -5.37 -1.84
C ARG A 50 -5.07 -4.79 -3.23
N ALA A 51 -5.86 -5.51 -4.04
CA ALA A 51 -6.21 -5.11 -5.39
C ALA A 51 -7.06 -3.83 -5.39
N ALA A 52 -8.04 -3.75 -4.49
CA ALA A 52 -8.86 -2.54 -4.34
C ALA A 52 -8.02 -1.33 -3.88
N ALA A 53 -7.05 -1.54 -2.97
CA ALA A 53 -6.14 -0.49 -2.55
C ALA A 53 -5.27 0.05 -3.72
N VAL A 54 -4.75 -0.85 -4.57
CA VAL A 54 -4.02 -0.47 -5.78
C VAL A 54 -4.93 0.28 -6.76
N ALA A 55 -6.15 -0.21 -7.00
CA ALA A 55 -7.10 0.43 -7.91
C ALA A 55 -7.44 1.87 -7.45
N VAL A 56 -7.77 2.07 -6.17
CA VAL A 56 -8.05 3.41 -5.63
C VAL A 56 -6.83 4.32 -5.70
N TRP A 57 -5.62 3.78 -5.50
CA TRP A 57 -4.39 4.55 -5.63
C TRP A 57 -4.13 5.01 -7.06
N LEU A 58 -4.29 4.13 -8.06
CA LEU A 58 -4.17 4.47 -9.48
C LEU A 58 -5.18 5.56 -9.88
N LEU A 59 -6.44 5.40 -9.47
CA LEU A 59 -7.52 6.38 -9.71
C LEU A 59 -7.28 7.72 -9.01
N SER A 60 -6.41 7.77 -8.00
CA SER A 60 -6.03 9.03 -7.33
C SER A 60 -5.03 9.89 -8.12
N GLY A 61 -4.70 9.49 -9.36
CA GLY A 61 -3.81 10.23 -10.26
C GLY A 61 -2.32 9.95 -10.03
N ARG A 62 -1.98 8.86 -9.32
CA ARG A 62 -0.61 8.41 -9.12
C ARG A 62 -0.41 7.11 -9.88
N LEU A 63 0.17 7.22 -11.08
CA LEU A 63 0.62 6.06 -11.84
C LEU A 63 1.92 5.52 -11.20
N PRO A 64 2.13 4.20 -11.17
CA PRO A 64 3.42 3.62 -10.81
C PRO A 64 4.42 4.05 -11.87
N GLU A 65 5.51 4.68 -11.44
CA GLU A 65 6.66 4.84 -12.31
C GLU A 65 7.24 3.45 -12.52
N GLY A 66 7.27 3.04 -13.79
CA GLY A 66 7.72 1.73 -14.24
C GLY A 66 9.22 1.52 -14.05
#